data_AF-A0A6I1MZ78-F1
#
_entry.id   AF-A0A6I1MZ78-F1
#
_cell.length_a   1.000
_cell.length_b   1.000
_cell.length_c   1.000
_cell.angle_alpha   90.00
_cell.angle_beta   90.00
_cell.angle_gamma   90.00
#
_symmetry.space_group_name_H-M   'P 1'
#
loop_
_entity.id
_entity.type
_entity.pdbx_description
1 polymer ?
#
loop_
_entity_poly.entity_id
_entity_poly.type
_entity_poly.pdbx_seq_one_letter_code
_entity_poly.pdbx_strand_id
1 'polypeptide(L)'
;MSSQTIASYLPDSQLIKLGVNLPAFCDPENPRGFVGGHELAYILHEWTHYLHNVSTIHGLSSFANLIHLWSVFRKTIGPDGFSMGSSANPEVIQAHFRQKNAFIQITRNRRPNNIPGKLSAELITVTGVSERSQTLPGLDIATRAIVCALSIRNDQGDCYTASAEIGSHEIVESVAYMLEARFTVRAGGKPVDVPFSPYLLLKMLANHAAPTLRDELVIACGIASLQNSDPPSSLLHLLAMAEAEMQKGGDVFAMLQEHQRQELHEASEWIEDQLKVIEDVFPIEEPMARAVRKTVSTMRSNFEVRKQLPFVELAIIEQIIQNNGNLTPIVSAFGACGILQQRQGGEDDLQRDVLYEFVLDDERDPLLDEGRRLMHAAFDFVRLHSSKGEIVPTLQLPKSRRYMCPFYTVCAEETRRVTSLICAEEPWQTAHRATADLCWYGRAVRLISPPEVAKELEKQYPREE
;
A
#
# COMPACT_ATOMS: atom_id res chain seq x y z
N MET A 1 25.85 4.46 9.85
CA MET A 1 24.60 3.89 10.44
C MET A 1 23.62 3.76 9.30
N SER A 2 23.19 2.55 8.93
CA SER A 2 22.13 2.40 7.94
C SER A 2 20.88 3.09 8.49
N SER A 3 20.25 3.98 7.72
CA SER A 3 18.98 4.57 8.12
C SER A 3 17.95 3.46 8.22
N GLN A 4 17.75 2.89 9.42
CA GLN A 4 16.64 2.01 9.67
C GLN A 4 15.38 2.86 9.47
N THR A 5 14.55 2.44 8.50
CA THR A 5 13.22 2.99 8.29
C THR A 5 12.44 2.93 9.61
N ILE A 6 11.96 4.08 10.10
CA ILE A 6 11.31 4.20 11.41
C ILE A 6 9.95 3.51 11.41
N ALA A 7 9.18 3.71 10.35
CA ALA A 7 7.93 3.02 10.08
C ALA A 7 7.73 2.87 8.56
N SER A 8 6.93 1.89 8.13
CA SER A 8 6.52 1.74 6.73
C SER A 8 5.21 0.99 6.57
N TYR A 9 4.42 1.35 5.56
CA TYR A 9 3.19 0.68 5.19
C TYR A 9 3.39 -0.29 4.02
N LEU A 10 2.83 -1.49 4.14
CA LEU A 10 2.78 -2.50 3.09
C LEU A 10 1.36 -2.55 2.51
N PRO A 11 1.11 -1.98 1.33
CA PRO A 11 -0.25 -1.82 0.80
C PRO A 11 -0.94 -3.13 0.41
N ASP A 12 -0.19 -4.13 -0.08
CA ASP A 12 -0.73 -5.45 -0.43
C ASP A 12 -1.17 -6.23 0.81
N SER A 13 -0.49 -6.02 1.93
CA SER A 13 -0.75 -6.73 3.19
C SER A 13 -1.52 -5.87 4.18
N GLN A 14 -1.91 -4.63 3.84
CA GLN A 14 -2.50 -3.69 4.78
C GLN A 14 -1.83 -3.77 6.17
N LEU A 15 -0.51 -3.55 6.18
CA LEU A 15 0.31 -3.78 7.35
C LEU A 15 1.27 -2.62 7.56
N ILE A 16 1.20 -1.98 8.71
CA ILE A 16 2.19 -1.01 9.17
C ILE A 16 3.30 -1.78 9.89
N LYS A 17 4.55 -1.53 9.51
CA LYS A 17 5.75 -2.02 10.19
C LYS A 17 6.34 -0.88 11.01
N LEU A 18 6.49 -1.10 12.32
CA LEU A 18 7.20 -0.18 13.21
C LEU A 18 8.59 -0.73 13.47
N GLY A 19 9.60 0.11 13.26
CA GLY A 19 10.99 -0.23 13.55
C GLY A 19 11.27 -0.24 15.05
N VAL A 20 12.44 -0.75 15.41
CA VAL A 20 12.90 -0.83 16.82
C VAL A 20 12.99 0.53 17.53
N ASN A 21 13.10 1.62 16.76
CA ASN A 21 13.17 3.00 17.27
C ASN A 21 11.78 3.62 17.52
N LEU A 22 10.70 2.89 17.23
CA LEU A 22 9.33 3.29 17.51
C LEU A 22 8.62 2.19 18.32
N PRO A 23 8.95 2.04 19.62
CA PRO A 23 8.58 0.88 20.43
C PRO A 23 7.18 1.02 21.05
N ALA A 24 6.17 1.40 20.26
CA ALA A 24 4.82 1.63 20.75
C ALA A 24 4.17 0.36 21.33
N PHE A 25 4.47 -0.80 20.73
CA PHE A 25 3.88 -2.09 21.10
C PHE A 25 4.94 -3.17 21.37
N CYS A 26 6.15 -2.79 21.82
CA CYS A 26 7.23 -3.74 22.10
C CYS A 26 6.92 -4.72 23.24
N ASP A 27 6.13 -4.28 24.22
CA ASP A 27 5.60 -5.09 25.31
C ASP A 27 4.11 -5.39 25.02
N PRO A 28 3.75 -6.63 24.67
CA PRO A 28 2.36 -7.02 24.42
C PRO A 28 1.49 -7.06 25.65
N GLU A 29 2.07 -7.23 26.84
CA GLU A 29 1.32 -7.28 28.08
C GLU A 29 1.01 -5.86 28.56
N ASN A 30 1.91 -4.90 28.27
CA ASN A 30 1.76 -3.51 28.66
C ASN A 30 2.11 -2.56 27.50
N PRO A 31 1.23 -2.43 26.49
CA PRO A 31 1.49 -1.56 25.35
C PRO A 31 1.64 -0.10 25.80
N ARG A 32 2.77 0.52 25.46
CA ARG A 32 3.06 1.93 25.77
C ARG A 32 2.18 2.87 24.94
N GLY A 33 1.82 2.44 23.72
CA GLY A 33 1.23 3.29 22.71
C GLY A 33 2.25 4.29 22.15
N PHE A 34 1.74 5.25 21.37
CA PHE A 34 2.55 6.33 20.79
C PHE A 34 2.67 7.48 21.78
N VAL A 35 3.89 7.95 22.02
CA VAL A 35 4.17 9.01 22.99
C VAL A 35 4.74 10.23 22.27
N GLY A 36 4.08 11.37 22.46
CA GLY A 36 4.51 12.64 21.91
C GLY A 36 4.18 12.84 20.42
N GLY A 37 4.34 14.08 19.95
CA GLY A 37 3.92 14.49 18.62
C GLY A 37 4.66 13.79 17.48
N HIS A 38 5.95 13.49 17.63
CA HIS A 38 6.74 12.85 16.57
C HIS A 38 6.33 11.40 16.29
N GLU A 39 6.10 10.60 17.34
CA GLU A 39 5.65 9.22 17.16
C GLU A 39 4.24 9.16 16.56
N LEU A 40 3.35 10.06 17.01
CA LEU A 40 2.02 10.24 16.45
C LEU A 40 2.06 10.68 14.97
N ALA A 41 3.02 11.53 14.60
CA ALA A 41 3.21 11.96 13.22
C ALA A 41 3.62 10.77 12.31
N TYR A 42 4.56 9.94 12.75
CA TYR A 42 4.97 8.75 11.99
C TYR A 42 3.83 7.76 11.79
N ILE A 43 3.06 7.45 12.84
CA ILE A 43 1.92 6.54 12.66
C ILE A 43 0.82 7.18 11.81
N LEU A 44 0.60 8.49 11.91
CA LEU A 44 -0.34 9.20 11.04
C LEU A 44 0.06 9.10 9.57
N HIS A 45 1.35 9.22 9.24
CA HIS A 45 1.86 9.04 7.87
C HIS A 45 1.52 7.65 7.33
N GLU A 46 1.87 6.60 8.08
CA GLU A 46 1.62 5.22 7.63
C GLU A 46 0.12 4.86 7.62
N TRP A 47 -0.65 5.38 8.57
CA TRP A 47 -2.10 5.21 8.58
C TRP A 47 -2.78 5.99 7.44
N THR A 48 -2.24 7.14 7.04
CA THR A 48 -2.71 7.88 5.86
C THR A 48 -2.52 7.05 4.59
N HIS A 49 -1.42 6.31 4.47
CA HIS A 49 -1.26 5.35 3.37
C HIS A 49 -2.31 4.25 3.38
N TYR A 50 -2.62 3.70 4.56
CA TYR A 50 -3.75 2.77 4.71
C TYR A 50 -5.06 3.41 4.27
N LEU A 51 -5.39 4.59 4.80
CA LEU A 51 -6.61 5.31 4.46
C LEU A 51 -6.70 5.51 2.95
N HIS A 52 -5.66 6.02 2.30
CA HIS A 52 -5.62 6.18 0.85
C HIS A 52 -5.87 4.86 0.11
N ASN A 53 -5.28 3.76 0.57
CA ASN A 53 -5.48 2.43 -0.01
C ASN A 53 -6.93 1.93 0.11
N VAL A 54 -7.68 2.32 1.15
CA VAL A 54 -9.07 1.88 1.40
C VAL A 54 -10.13 2.96 1.21
N SER A 55 -9.80 4.09 0.58
CA SER A 55 -10.79 5.17 0.41
C SER A 55 -10.60 6.00 -0.84
N THR A 56 -9.63 5.70 -1.70
CA THR A 56 -9.41 6.43 -2.96
C THR A 56 -9.64 5.51 -4.14
N ILE A 57 -10.03 6.06 -5.30
CA ILE A 57 -10.16 5.28 -6.55
C ILE A 57 -8.83 4.62 -6.94
N HIS A 58 -7.70 5.28 -6.68
CA HIS A 58 -6.37 4.69 -6.88
C HIS A 58 -6.15 3.46 -5.99
N GLY A 59 -6.52 3.54 -4.71
CA GLY A 59 -6.47 2.44 -3.75
C GLY A 59 -7.36 1.27 -4.15
N LEU A 60 -8.62 1.54 -4.48
CA LEU A 60 -9.58 0.55 -4.99
C LEU A 60 -9.05 -0.14 -6.25
N SER A 61 -8.58 0.64 -7.24
CA SER A 61 -8.00 0.11 -8.48
C SER A 61 -6.82 -0.81 -8.18
N SER A 62 -5.93 -0.39 -7.30
CA SER A 62 -4.76 -1.20 -6.91
C SER A 62 -5.16 -2.52 -6.23
N PHE A 63 -6.13 -2.48 -5.31
CA PHE A 63 -6.62 -3.68 -4.63
C PHE A 63 -7.36 -4.62 -5.58
N ALA A 64 -8.22 -4.09 -6.47
CA ALA A 64 -8.87 -4.87 -7.51
C ALA A 64 -7.86 -5.58 -8.42
N ASN A 65 -6.79 -4.89 -8.85
CA ASN A 65 -5.72 -5.49 -9.65
C ASN A 65 -4.98 -6.60 -8.89
N LEU A 66 -4.78 -6.46 -7.57
CA LEU A 66 -4.18 -7.51 -6.74
C LEU A 66 -5.07 -8.76 -6.66
N ILE A 67 -6.38 -8.58 -6.46
CA ILE A 67 -7.36 -9.68 -6.44
C ILE A 67 -7.43 -10.37 -7.81
N HIS A 68 -7.38 -9.60 -8.91
CA HIS A 68 -7.29 -10.17 -10.24
C HIS A 68 -6.00 -10.94 -10.49
N LEU A 69 -4.84 -10.42 -10.05
CA LEU A 69 -3.57 -11.15 -10.14
C LEU A 69 -3.64 -12.47 -9.39
N TRP A 70 -4.15 -12.44 -8.16
CA TRP A 70 -4.38 -13.64 -7.37
C TRP A 70 -5.27 -14.63 -8.13
N SER A 71 -6.45 -14.20 -8.61
CA SER A 71 -7.41 -15.03 -9.34
C SER A 71 -6.81 -15.65 -10.62
N VAL A 72 -6.02 -14.89 -11.37
CA VAL A 72 -5.33 -15.36 -12.58
C VAL A 72 -4.23 -16.36 -12.22
N PHE A 73 -3.45 -16.07 -11.18
CA PHE A 73 -2.36 -16.93 -10.71
C PHE A 73 -2.85 -18.31 -10.26
N ARG A 74 -4.04 -18.41 -9.65
CA ARG A 74 -4.63 -19.70 -9.26
C ARG A 74 -4.74 -20.70 -10.42
N LYS A 75 -4.90 -20.21 -11.65
CA LYS A 75 -5.01 -21.05 -12.85
C LYS A 75 -3.69 -21.70 -13.26
N THR A 76 -2.57 -21.24 -12.69
CA THR A 76 -1.24 -21.80 -12.97
C THR A 76 -0.85 -22.93 -12.02
N ILE A 77 -1.65 -23.19 -10.98
CA ILE A 77 -1.38 -24.23 -10.00
C ILE A 77 -1.63 -25.62 -10.62
N GLY A 78 -0.59 -26.43 -10.66
CA GLY A 78 -0.62 -27.79 -11.17
C GLY A 78 -1.14 -28.81 -10.13
N PRO A 79 -1.25 -30.10 -10.52
CA PRO A 79 -1.72 -31.17 -9.64
C PRO A 79 -0.88 -31.36 -8.37
N ASP A 80 0.39 -30.95 -8.42
CA ASP A 80 1.31 -30.98 -7.28
C ASP A 80 1.10 -29.82 -6.30
N GLY A 81 0.13 -28.92 -6.53
CA GLY A 81 -0.15 -27.80 -5.65
C GLY A 81 0.76 -26.59 -5.84
N PHE A 82 1.67 -26.62 -6.82
CA PHE A 82 2.59 -25.53 -7.13
C PHE A 82 2.33 -24.90 -8.49
N SER A 83 2.80 -23.66 -8.66
CA SER A 83 2.66 -22.95 -9.93
C SER A 83 3.58 -23.55 -10.99
N MET A 84 3.00 -23.94 -12.12
CA MET A 84 3.71 -24.39 -13.32
C MET A 84 4.27 -23.22 -14.16
N GLY A 85 4.02 -21.97 -13.75
CA GLY A 85 4.45 -20.76 -14.45
C GLY A 85 3.64 -20.44 -15.71
N SER A 86 4.08 -19.44 -16.46
CA SER A 86 3.34 -18.90 -17.60
C SER A 86 3.18 -19.87 -18.77
N SER A 87 4.19 -20.70 -19.06
CA SER A 87 4.24 -21.54 -20.27
C SER A 87 3.15 -22.61 -20.35
N ALA A 88 2.64 -23.06 -19.20
CA ALA A 88 1.56 -24.04 -19.13
C ALA A 88 0.16 -23.44 -19.34
N ASN A 89 0.05 -22.11 -19.45
CA ASN A 89 -1.22 -21.40 -19.47
C ASN A 89 -1.60 -20.85 -20.86
N PRO A 90 -2.89 -20.77 -21.20
CA PRO A 90 -3.39 -20.05 -22.38
C PRO A 90 -2.87 -18.61 -22.48
N GLU A 91 -2.61 -18.14 -23.70
CA GLU A 91 -2.09 -16.79 -23.98
C GLU A 91 -2.94 -15.68 -23.33
N VAL A 92 -4.26 -15.86 -23.26
CA VAL A 92 -5.18 -14.90 -22.62
C VAL A 92 -4.86 -14.73 -21.13
N ILE A 93 -4.56 -15.81 -20.41
CA ILE A 93 -4.19 -15.76 -18.99
C ILE A 93 -2.84 -15.07 -18.82
N GLN A 94 -1.88 -15.37 -19.69
CA GLN A 94 -0.57 -14.71 -19.67
C GLN A 94 -0.67 -13.22 -19.96
N ALA A 95 -1.49 -12.82 -20.94
CA ALA A 95 -1.74 -11.43 -21.27
C ALA A 95 -2.40 -10.68 -20.10
N HIS A 96 -3.43 -11.26 -19.47
CA HIS A 96 -4.06 -10.68 -18.29
C HIS A 96 -3.07 -10.53 -17.13
N PHE A 97 -2.22 -11.54 -16.87
CA PHE A 97 -1.20 -11.42 -15.84
C PHE A 97 -0.18 -10.31 -16.15
N ARG A 98 0.37 -10.27 -17.37
CA ARG A 98 1.31 -9.23 -17.83
C ARG A 98 0.75 -7.83 -17.61
N GLN A 99 -0.49 -7.63 -18.00
CA GLN A 99 -1.21 -6.37 -17.87
C GLN A 99 -1.34 -5.94 -16.40
N LYS A 100 -1.88 -6.82 -15.55
CA LYS A 100 -2.17 -6.52 -14.14
C LYS A 100 -0.90 -6.35 -13.32
N ASN A 101 0.13 -7.15 -13.60
CA ASN A 101 1.44 -7.02 -12.99
C ASN A 101 2.12 -5.71 -13.42
N ALA A 102 2.09 -5.36 -14.71
CA ALA A 102 2.62 -4.08 -15.19
C ALA A 102 1.94 -2.89 -14.49
N PHE A 103 0.61 -2.90 -14.36
CA PHE A 103 -0.12 -1.85 -13.64
C PHE A 103 0.37 -1.70 -12.20
N ILE A 104 0.48 -2.79 -11.43
CA ILE A 104 0.95 -2.76 -10.03
C ILE A 104 2.39 -2.26 -9.93
N GLN A 105 3.29 -2.74 -10.81
CA GLN A 105 4.69 -2.32 -10.82
C GLN A 105 4.85 -0.82 -11.12
N ILE A 106 3.98 -0.26 -11.97
CA ILE A 106 4.03 1.17 -12.35
C ILE A 106 3.44 2.06 -11.26
N THR A 107 2.35 1.63 -10.63
CA THR A 107 1.59 2.44 -9.68
C THR A 107 2.16 2.42 -8.26
N ARG A 108 2.75 1.29 -7.85
CA ARG A 108 3.22 1.10 -6.47
C ARG A 108 4.70 1.27 -6.27
N ASN A 109 5.51 1.13 -7.31
CA ASN A 109 6.96 1.27 -7.17
C ASN A 109 7.37 2.73 -7.25
N ARG A 110 8.33 3.06 -6.39
CA ARG A 110 9.09 4.30 -6.46
C ARG A 110 9.82 4.42 -7.81
N ARG A 111 9.76 5.62 -8.39
CA ARG A 111 10.52 5.98 -9.59
C ARG A 111 12.00 6.20 -9.24
N PRO A 112 12.94 5.79 -10.12
CA PRO A 112 14.38 5.88 -9.87
C PRO A 112 14.90 7.32 -10.06
N ASN A 113 14.43 8.23 -9.22
CA ASN A 113 14.81 9.63 -9.22
C ASN A 113 16.22 9.82 -8.65
N ASN A 114 17.18 10.12 -9.51
CA ASN A 114 18.59 10.33 -9.13
C ASN A 114 18.84 11.78 -8.68
N ILE A 115 18.10 12.22 -7.65
CA ILE A 115 18.29 13.54 -7.02
C ILE A 115 19.10 13.32 -5.74
N PRO A 116 20.18 14.10 -5.48
CA PRO A 116 20.93 13.98 -4.23
C PRO A 116 20.03 14.11 -3.00
N GLY A 117 20.42 13.46 -1.90
CA GLY A 117 19.59 13.23 -0.72
C GLY A 117 18.91 14.46 -0.09
N LYS A 118 19.41 14.94 1.06
CA LYS A 118 18.82 16.11 1.74
C LYS A 118 19.20 17.39 0.98
N LEU A 119 18.43 17.73 -0.05
CA LEU A 119 18.52 19.02 -0.75
C LEU A 119 17.46 19.98 -0.19
N SER A 120 17.87 21.22 0.09
CA SER A 120 16.90 22.29 0.36
C SER A 120 16.09 22.57 -0.91
N ALA A 121 14.77 22.76 -0.76
CA ALA A 121 13.88 23.06 -1.88
C ALA A 121 14.30 24.34 -2.63
N GLU A 122 14.97 25.28 -1.96
CA GLU A 122 15.48 26.54 -2.54
C GLU A 122 16.61 26.32 -3.56
N LEU A 123 17.26 25.16 -3.53
CA LEU A 123 18.35 24.81 -4.43
C LEU A 123 17.86 24.16 -5.72
N ILE A 124 16.55 23.93 -5.86
CA ILE A 124 15.95 23.21 -6.98
C ILE A 124 14.96 24.12 -7.69
N THR A 125 15.20 24.35 -8.97
CA THR A 125 14.28 25.08 -9.86
C THR A 125 13.75 24.13 -10.91
N VAL A 126 12.43 24.03 -11.03
CA VAL A 126 11.78 23.33 -12.15
C VAL A 126 11.85 24.23 -13.38
N THR A 127 12.50 23.76 -14.44
CA THR A 127 12.69 24.49 -15.70
C THR A 127 11.71 24.07 -16.78
N GLY A 128 11.03 22.94 -16.60
CA GLY A 128 9.98 22.48 -17.50
C GLY A 128 9.24 21.27 -16.95
N VAL A 129 8.01 21.07 -17.44
CA VAL A 129 7.15 19.96 -17.07
C VAL A 129 6.59 19.33 -18.33
N SER A 130 6.59 18.00 -18.39
CA SER A 130 5.99 17.22 -19.47
C SER A 130 5.33 15.97 -18.91
N GLU A 131 4.48 15.32 -19.71
CA GLU A 131 3.88 14.03 -19.36
C GLU A 131 4.52 12.92 -20.18
N ARG A 132 4.76 11.78 -19.55
CA ARG A 132 5.17 10.55 -20.24
C ARG A 132 4.10 9.49 -20.04
N SER A 133 3.53 9.03 -21.15
CA SER A 133 2.65 7.88 -21.17
C SER A 133 3.45 6.58 -21.18
N GLN A 134 3.02 5.62 -20.37
CA GLN A 134 3.52 4.26 -20.33
C GLN A 134 2.37 3.32 -20.66
N THR A 135 2.44 2.70 -21.84
CA THR A 135 1.40 1.78 -22.31
C THR A 135 1.39 0.50 -21.47
N LEU A 136 0.19 0.00 -21.18
CA LEU A 136 0.03 -1.30 -20.54
C LEU A 136 0.05 -2.40 -21.61
N PRO A 137 0.75 -3.52 -21.37
CA PRO A 137 0.80 -4.62 -22.34
C PRO A 137 -0.61 -5.13 -22.70
N GLY A 138 -0.92 -5.15 -24.00
CA GLY A 138 -2.16 -5.75 -24.52
C GLY A 138 -3.42 -4.89 -24.36
N LEU A 139 -3.30 -3.62 -23.94
CA LEU A 139 -4.41 -2.69 -23.86
C LEU A 139 -4.14 -1.39 -24.62
N ASP A 140 -5.21 -0.76 -25.08
CA ASP A 140 -5.19 0.62 -25.57
C ASP A 140 -5.40 1.63 -24.41
N ILE A 141 -4.75 1.38 -23.28
CA ILE A 141 -4.70 2.32 -22.16
C ILE A 141 -3.25 2.49 -21.68
N ALA A 142 -2.96 3.68 -21.17
CA ALA A 142 -1.64 4.05 -20.66
C ALA A 142 -1.77 4.70 -19.29
N THR A 143 -0.79 4.45 -18.43
CA THR A 143 -0.57 5.18 -17.18
C THR A 143 0.38 6.35 -17.45
N ARG A 144 0.28 7.43 -16.68
CA ARG A 144 1.11 8.62 -16.88
C ARG A 144 2.15 8.77 -15.77
N ALA A 145 3.21 9.49 -16.11
CA ALA A 145 4.16 10.04 -15.16
C ALA A 145 4.42 11.50 -15.55
N ILE A 146 4.51 12.37 -14.55
CA ILE A 146 4.91 13.77 -14.78
C ILE A 146 6.43 13.83 -14.71
N VAL A 147 7.06 14.34 -15.77
CA VAL A 147 8.50 14.50 -15.88
C VAL A 147 8.86 15.97 -15.71
N CYS A 148 9.54 16.28 -14.61
CA CYS A 148 10.04 17.61 -14.30
C CYS A 148 11.52 17.70 -14.72
N ALA A 149 11.83 18.66 -15.59
CA ALA A 149 13.21 19.08 -15.85
C ALA A 149 13.66 20.03 -14.73
N LEU A 150 14.82 19.76 -14.15
CA LEU A 150 15.32 20.45 -12.97
C LEU A 150 16.66 21.13 -13.25
N SER A 151 16.86 22.30 -12.66
CA SER A 151 18.16 22.91 -12.45
C SER A 151 18.46 22.90 -10.95
N ILE A 152 19.56 22.26 -10.56
CA ILE A 152 19.94 22.10 -9.15
C ILE A 152 21.23 22.86 -8.91
N ARG A 153 21.22 23.73 -7.91
CA ARG A 153 22.40 24.46 -7.43
C ARG A 153 23.07 23.68 -6.31
N ASN A 154 24.37 23.43 -6.42
CA ASN A 154 25.15 22.84 -5.33
C ASN A 154 25.61 23.91 -4.32
N ASP A 155 26.18 23.48 -3.20
CA ASP A 155 26.70 24.39 -2.15
C ASP A 155 27.85 25.28 -2.63
N GLN A 156 28.47 24.95 -3.76
CA GLN A 156 29.56 25.71 -4.40
C GLN A 156 29.04 26.76 -5.39
N GLY A 157 27.73 26.79 -5.64
CA GLY A 157 27.07 27.72 -6.56
C GLY A 157 26.95 27.21 -8.00
N ASP A 158 27.51 26.04 -8.34
CA ASP A 158 27.38 25.45 -9.67
C ASP A 158 25.97 24.91 -9.89
N CYS A 159 25.49 25.02 -11.13
CA CYS A 159 24.19 24.51 -11.54
C CYS A 159 24.38 23.30 -12.46
N TYR A 160 23.67 22.22 -12.18
CA TYR A 160 23.57 21.07 -13.08
C TYR A 160 22.11 20.73 -13.37
N THR A 161 21.87 20.03 -14.48
CA THR A 161 20.52 19.61 -14.87
C THR A 161 20.23 18.20 -14.36
N ALA A 162 18.98 17.98 -13.96
CA ALA A 162 18.47 16.69 -13.54
C ALA A 162 17.02 16.52 -14.02
N SER A 163 16.46 15.33 -13.84
CA SER A 163 15.03 15.09 -14.02
C SER A 163 14.45 14.36 -12.82
N ALA A 164 13.19 14.68 -12.52
CA ALA A 164 12.34 13.92 -11.61
C ALA A 164 11.14 13.37 -12.38
N GLU A 165 10.76 12.15 -12.06
CA GLU A 165 9.51 11.52 -12.45
C GLU A 165 8.60 11.41 -11.23
N ILE A 166 7.36 11.87 -11.41
CA ILE A 166 6.31 11.82 -10.40
C ILE A 166 5.25 10.85 -10.91
N GLY A 167 5.24 9.64 -10.34
CA GLY A 167 4.19 8.65 -10.50
C GLY A 167 3.22 8.66 -9.32
N SER A 168 2.33 7.66 -9.27
CA SER A 168 1.34 7.53 -8.18
C SER A 168 2.01 7.36 -6.82
N HIS A 169 3.09 6.57 -6.72
CA HIS A 169 3.87 6.40 -5.49
C HIS A 169 4.40 7.74 -4.95
N GLU A 170 5.00 8.57 -5.81
CA GLU A 170 5.54 9.87 -5.40
C GLU A 170 4.44 10.83 -4.91
N ILE A 171 3.25 10.80 -5.52
CA ILE A 171 2.10 11.59 -5.09
C ILE A 171 1.63 11.13 -3.70
N VAL A 172 1.43 9.82 -3.53
CA VAL A 172 0.97 9.22 -2.27
C VAL A 172 1.94 9.55 -1.12
N GLU A 173 3.25 9.37 -1.31
CA GLU A 173 4.26 9.72 -0.31
C GLU A 173 4.37 11.22 -0.04
N SER A 174 4.27 12.06 -1.08
CA SER A 174 4.31 13.51 -0.87
C SER A 174 3.09 13.99 -0.09
N VAL A 175 1.88 13.51 -0.41
CA VAL A 175 0.66 13.88 0.30
C VAL A 175 0.72 13.43 1.76
N ALA A 176 1.11 12.19 2.02
CA ALA A 176 1.25 11.66 3.38
C ALA A 176 2.26 12.48 4.20
N TYR A 177 3.41 12.82 3.63
CA TYR A 177 4.39 13.67 4.30
C TYR A 177 3.90 15.10 4.54
N MET A 178 3.19 15.71 3.57
CA MET A 178 2.64 17.06 3.76
C MET A 178 1.57 17.08 4.86
N LEU A 179 0.78 16.01 5.00
CA LEU A 179 -0.16 15.82 6.12
C LEU A 179 0.57 15.59 7.46
N GLU A 180 1.63 14.77 7.48
CA GLU A 180 2.51 14.58 8.65
C GLU A 180 3.11 15.91 9.12
N ALA A 181 3.65 16.70 8.18
CA ALA A 181 4.25 17.99 8.46
C ALA A 181 3.21 18.98 9.02
N ARG A 182 2.00 19.01 8.45
CA ARG A 182 0.89 19.82 8.96
C ARG A 182 0.54 19.42 10.39
N PHE A 183 0.32 18.13 10.64
CA PHE A 183 0.02 17.62 11.98
C PHE A 183 1.11 18.02 12.98
N THR A 184 2.38 17.81 12.62
CA THR A 184 3.53 18.13 13.48
C THR A 184 3.55 19.61 13.87
N VAL A 185 3.34 20.52 12.92
CA VAL A 185 3.26 21.96 13.20
C VAL A 185 2.08 22.29 14.10
N ARG A 186 0.90 21.72 13.83
CA ARG A 186 -0.32 21.97 14.61
C ARG A 186 -0.22 21.41 16.04
N ALA A 187 0.56 20.34 16.24
CA ALA A 187 0.90 19.78 17.54
C ALA A 187 2.04 20.56 18.27
N GLY A 188 2.51 21.67 17.71
CA GLY A 188 3.56 22.52 18.30
C GLY A 188 5.00 22.04 18.07
N GLY A 189 5.20 21.08 17.15
CA GLY A 189 6.51 20.55 16.78
C GLY A 189 7.08 21.16 15.49
N LYS A 190 8.24 20.65 15.07
CA LYS A 190 8.88 20.95 13.79
C LYS A 190 8.91 19.67 12.92
N PRO A 191 8.48 19.72 11.64
CA PRO A 191 8.58 18.58 10.74
C PRO A 191 10.01 18.05 10.63
N VAL A 192 10.16 16.74 10.42
CA VAL A 192 11.46 16.08 10.30
C VAL A 192 12.03 16.27 8.90
N ASP A 193 13.35 16.43 8.80
CA ASP A 193 14.03 16.51 7.51
C ASP A 193 13.98 15.16 6.77
N VAL A 194 13.32 15.15 5.62
CA VAL A 194 13.18 13.98 4.74
C VAL A 194 14.04 14.08 3.49
N PRO A 195 14.37 12.96 2.83
CA PRO A 195 14.92 12.98 1.48
C PRO A 195 14.00 13.72 0.50
N PHE A 196 14.57 14.37 -0.52
CA PHE A 196 13.77 15.13 -1.48
C PHE A 196 12.78 14.25 -2.26
N SER A 197 13.26 13.12 -2.80
CA SER A 197 12.42 12.10 -3.43
C SER A 197 12.16 10.96 -2.42
N PRO A 198 10.91 10.46 -2.28
CA PRO A 198 9.70 10.89 -3.00
C PRO A 198 8.93 12.07 -2.37
N TYR A 199 9.26 12.47 -1.13
CA TYR A 199 8.39 13.26 -0.24
C TYR A 199 8.14 14.73 -0.63
N LEU A 200 9.07 15.39 -1.31
CA LEU A 200 8.99 16.82 -1.63
C LEU A 200 8.64 17.09 -3.10
N LEU A 201 8.40 16.04 -3.89
CA LEU A 201 8.21 16.16 -5.34
C LEU A 201 6.89 16.86 -5.71
N LEU A 202 5.79 16.57 -5.01
CA LEU A 202 4.51 17.27 -5.24
C LEU A 202 4.63 18.76 -4.92
N LYS A 203 5.27 19.11 -3.80
CA LYS A 203 5.47 20.51 -3.40
C LYS A 203 6.34 21.26 -4.41
N MET A 204 7.41 20.63 -4.89
CA MET A 204 8.25 21.17 -5.96
C MET A 204 7.44 21.41 -7.24
N LEU A 205 6.64 20.44 -7.66
CA LEU A 205 5.79 20.59 -8.84
C LEU A 205 4.78 21.73 -8.67
N ALA A 206 4.10 21.80 -7.52
CA ALA A 206 3.12 22.85 -7.23
C ALA A 206 3.75 24.25 -7.20
N ASN A 207 4.94 24.41 -6.62
CA ASN A 207 5.65 25.69 -6.64
C ASN A 207 5.95 26.21 -8.05
N HIS A 208 6.03 25.31 -9.04
CA HIS A 208 6.21 25.68 -10.45
C HIS A 208 4.87 25.89 -11.16
N ALA A 209 3.95 24.93 -11.05
CA ALA A 209 2.71 24.92 -11.82
C ALA A 209 1.60 25.80 -11.24
N ALA A 210 1.63 26.04 -9.93
CA ALA A 210 0.60 26.73 -9.16
C ALA A 210 1.21 27.52 -7.97
N PRO A 211 2.07 28.51 -8.26
CA PRO A 211 2.93 29.16 -7.26
C PRO A 211 2.17 29.95 -6.19
N THR A 212 0.88 30.27 -6.40
CA THR A 212 0.08 31.01 -5.41
C THR A 212 -0.60 30.10 -4.39
N LEU A 213 -0.60 28.79 -4.61
CA LEU A 213 -1.23 27.83 -3.72
C LEU A 213 -0.40 27.59 -2.47
N ARG A 214 -1.08 27.59 -1.32
CA ARG A 214 -0.50 27.18 -0.03
C ARG A 214 -0.51 25.65 0.09
N ASP A 215 0.34 25.11 0.96
CA ASP A 215 0.49 23.66 1.19
C ASP A 215 -0.85 22.92 1.39
N GLU A 216 -1.84 23.53 2.07
CA GLU A 216 -3.17 22.94 2.26
C GLU A 216 -3.94 22.71 0.95
N LEU A 217 -3.86 23.64 0.01
CA LEU A 217 -4.51 23.50 -1.30
C LEU A 217 -3.74 22.52 -2.19
N VAL A 218 -2.42 22.45 -2.04
CA VAL A 218 -1.59 21.44 -2.72
C VAL A 218 -1.92 20.03 -2.21
N ILE A 219 -2.11 19.85 -0.90
CA ILE A 219 -2.61 18.61 -0.30
C ILE A 219 -3.98 18.25 -0.91
N ALA A 220 -4.91 19.20 -0.98
CA ALA A 220 -6.23 18.98 -1.57
C ALA A 220 -6.15 18.54 -3.04
N CYS A 221 -5.32 19.18 -3.87
CA CYS A 221 -5.07 18.75 -5.25
C CYS A 221 -4.45 17.34 -5.32
N GLY A 222 -3.50 17.04 -4.43
CA GLY A 222 -2.91 15.70 -4.31
C GLY A 222 -3.96 14.63 -3.98
N ILE A 223 -4.78 14.84 -2.95
CA ILE A 223 -5.86 13.92 -2.56
C ILE A 223 -6.91 13.79 -3.67
N ALA A 224 -7.27 14.90 -4.32
CA ALA A 224 -8.19 14.88 -5.46
C ALA A 224 -7.63 14.03 -6.61
N SER A 225 -6.32 14.14 -6.91
CA SER A 225 -5.69 13.30 -7.93
C SER A 225 -5.76 11.81 -7.60
N LEU A 226 -5.75 11.42 -6.31
CA LEU A 226 -5.89 10.01 -5.89
C LEU A 226 -7.29 9.44 -6.16
N GLN A 227 -8.27 10.28 -6.48
CA GLN A 227 -9.58 9.86 -6.97
C GLN A 227 -9.59 9.54 -8.48
N ASN A 228 -8.40 9.40 -9.08
CA ASN A 228 -8.23 8.78 -10.39
C ASN A 228 -7.43 7.47 -10.25
N SER A 229 -7.69 6.48 -11.09
CA SER A 229 -6.91 5.23 -11.12
C SER A 229 -5.43 5.47 -11.48
N ASP A 230 -5.15 6.54 -12.22
CA ASP A 230 -3.84 7.03 -12.64
C ASP A 230 -3.64 8.48 -12.14
N PRO A 231 -3.30 8.71 -10.85
CA PRO A 231 -3.24 10.04 -10.26
C PRO A 231 -2.42 11.10 -11.01
N PRO A 232 -1.25 10.77 -11.61
CA PRO A 232 -0.50 11.73 -12.43
C PRO A 232 -1.30 12.33 -13.58
N SER A 233 -2.32 11.62 -14.09
CA SER A 233 -3.13 12.05 -15.23
C SER A 233 -4.04 13.25 -14.98
N SER A 234 -4.41 13.50 -13.72
CA SER A 234 -5.29 14.60 -13.34
C SER A 234 -4.57 15.70 -12.55
N LEU A 235 -3.43 15.40 -11.94
CA LEU A 235 -2.76 16.31 -11.01
C LEU A 235 -2.40 17.69 -11.61
N LEU A 236 -1.83 17.73 -12.82
CA LEU A 236 -1.49 19.01 -13.46
C LEU A 236 -2.73 19.86 -13.76
N HIS A 237 -3.82 19.21 -14.17
CA HIS A 237 -5.08 19.89 -14.42
C HIS A 237 -5.67 20.47 -13.12
N LEU A 238 -5.67 19.69 -12.04
CA LEU A 238 -6.15 20.13 -10.72
C LEU A 238 -5.33 21.31 -10.18
N LEU A 239 -4.01 21.25 -10.29
CA LEU A 239 -3.12 22.37 -9.90
C LEU A 239 -3.42 23.63 -10.73
N ALA A 240 -3.57 23.49 -12.04
CA ALA A 240 -3.88 24.62 -12.93
C ALA A 240 -5.27 25.22 -12.67
N MET A 241 -6.29 24.39 -12.42
CA MET A 241 -7.63 24.84 -12.04
C MET A 241 -7.60 25.62 -10.73
N ALA A 242 -6.90 25.09 -9.73
CA ALA A 242 -6.77 25.71 -8.41
C ALA A 242 -6.02 27.06 -8.49
N GLU A 243 -4.92 27.12 -9.24
CA GLU A 243 -4.18 28.37 -9.48
C GLU A 243 -5.05 29.42 -10.19
N ALA A 244 -5.78 29.02 -11.24
CA ALA A 244 -6.65 29.92 -11.98
C ALA A 244 -7.79 30.48 -11.10
N GLU A 245 -8.32 29.69 -10.17
CA GLU A 245 -9.34 30.15 -9.22
C GLU A 245 -8.75 31.09 -8.16
N MET A 246 -7.55 30.79 -7.66
CA MET A 246 -6.82 31.66 -6.73
C MET A 246 -6.56 33.04 -7.34
N GLN A 247 -6.10 33.08 -8.59
CA GLN A 247 -5.80 34.34 -9.30
C GLN A 247 -7.04 35.22 -9.52
N LYS A 248 -8.24 34.63 -9.55
CA LYS A 248 -9.51 35.37 -9.61
C LYS A 248 -10.00 35.84 -8.24
N GLY A 249 -9.30 35.49 -7.16
CA GLY A 249 -9.71 35.77 -5.78
C GLY A 249 -10.86 34.88 -5.29
N GLY A 250 -11.05 33.71 -5.90
CA GLY A 250 -12.10 32.77 -5.54
C GLY A 250 -11.75 31.86 -4.36
N ASP A 251 -12.72 31.08 -3.91
CA ASP A 251 -12.52 30.06 -2.87
C ASP A 251 -12.09 28.73 -3.52
N VAL A 252 -10.78 28.56 -3.63
CA VAL A 252 -10.15 27.36 -4.21
C VAL A 252 -10.55 26.09 -3.47
N PHE A 253 -10.66 26.14 -2.14
CA PHE A 253 -10.96 24.94 -1.36
C PHE A 253 -12.41 24.49 -1.60
N ALA A 254 -13.36 25.42 -1.57
CA ALA A 254 -14.76 25.14 -1.89
C ALA A 254 -14.93 24.63 -3.33
N MET A 255 -14.21 25.22 -4.30
CA MET A 255 -14.22 24.76 -5.69
C MET A 255 -13.72 23.31 -5.81
N LEU A 256 -12.57 23.00 -5.22
CA LEU A 256 -12.01 21.64 -5.24
C LEU A 256 -12.92 20.63 -4.52
N GLN A 257 -13.58 21.03 -3.42
CA GLN A 257 -14.55 20.18 -2.73
C GLN A 257 -15.74 19.86 -3.63
N GLU A 258 -16.35 20.86 -4.26
CA GLU A 258 -17.51 20.66 -5.12
C GLU A 258 -17.16 19.80 -6.34
N HIS A 259 -16.04 20.11 -7.01
CA HIS A 259 -15.54 19.31 -8.13
C HIS A 259 -15.36 17.85 -7.72
N GLN A 260 -14.71 17.59 -6.57
CA GLN A 260 -14.44 16.22 -6.14
C GLN A 260 -15.70 15.46 -5.71
N ARG A 261 -16.70 16.16 -5.13
CA ARG A 261 -17.99 15.55 -4.80
C ARG A 261 -18.75 15.12 -6.06
N GLN A 262 -18.73 15.96 -7.10
CA GLN A 262 -19.34 15.64 -8.39
C GLN A 262 -18.66 14.42 -9.02
N GLU A 263 -17.32 14.42 -9.14
CA GLU A 263 -16.56 13.29 -9.69
C GLU A 263 -16.81 11.98 -8.94
N LEU A 264 -16.87 12.00 -7.60
CA LEU A 264 -17.17 10.80 -6.80
C LEU A 264 -18.62 10.35 -6.95
N HIS A 265 -19.55 11.27 -7.16
CA HIS A 265 -20.95 10.93 -7.42
C HIS A 265 -21.08 10.27 -8.81
N GLU A 266 -20.45 10.83 -9.83
CA GLU A 266 -20.42 10.28 -11.19
C GLU A 266 -19.72 8.92 -11.24
N ALA A 267 -18.65 8.73 -10.46
CA ALA A 267 -17.94 7.46 -10.36
C ALA A 267 -18.64 6.40 -9.48
N SER A 268 -19.78 6.70 -8.84
CA SER A 268 -20.38 5.84 -7.82
C SER A 268 -20.75 4.44 -8.33
N GLU A 269 -21.33 4.35 -9.54
CA GLU A 269 -21.69 3.06 -10.15
C GLU A 269 -20.43 2.24 -10.45
N TRP A 270 -19.42 2.88 -11.04
CA TRP A 270 -18.14 2.22 -11.32
C TRP A 270 -17.45 1.72 -10.05
N ILE A 271 -17.44 2.52 -8.97
CA ILE A 271 -16.89 2.12 -7.66
C ILE A 271 -17.59 0.86 -7.15
N GLU A 272 -18.92 0.85 -7.13
CA GLU A 272 -19.69 -0.30 -6.63
C GLU A 272 -19.48 -1.54 -7.51
N ASP A 273 -19.42 -1.38 -8.83
CA ASP A 273 -19.11 -2.47 -9.75
C ASP A 273 -17.74 -3.09 -9.47
N GLN A 274 -16.71 -2.27 -9.23
CA GLN A 274 -15.38 -2.78 -8.88
C GLN A 274 -15.37 -3.51 -7.53
N LEU A 275 -16.07 -2.97 -6.52
CA LEU A 275 -16.19 -3.60 -5.21
C LEU A 275 -16.89 -4.96 -5.31
N LYS A 276 -17.98 -5.04 -6.09
CA LYS A 276 -18.70 -6.27 -6.35
C LYS A 276 -17.86 -7.30 -7.11
N VAL A 277 -17.09 -6.87 -8.12
CA VAL A 277 -16.16 -7.74 -8.84
C VAL A 277 -15.13 -8.37 -7.89
N ILE A 278 -14.66 -7.63 -6.88
CA ILE A 278 -13.77 -8.19 -5.85
C ILE A 278 -14.50 -9.25 -5.01
N GLU A 279 -15.74 -8.97 -4.57
CA GLU A 279 -16.55 -9.91 -3.77
C GLU A 279 -16.87 -11.20 -4.55
N ASP A 280 -17.22 -11.08 -5.84
CA ASP A 280 -17.59 -12.19 -6.72
C ASP A 280 -16.44 -13.19 -6.96
N VAL A 281 -15.18 -12.75 -6.80
CA VAL A 281 -14.01 -13.65 -6.85
C VAL A 281 -13.97 -14.62 -5.66
N PHE A 282 -14.68 -14.31 -4.57
CA PHE A 282 -14.78 -15.12 -3.37
C PHE A 282 -16.23 -15.57 -3.13
N PRO A 283 -16.76 -16.52 -3.91
CA PRO A 283 -18.16 -16.95 -3.81
C PRO A 283 -18.47 -17.80 -2.56
N ILE A 284 -17.44 -18.32 -1.89
CA ILE A 284 -17.57 -19.20 -0.72
C ILE A 284 -17.11 -18.44 0.52
N GLU A 285 -17.81 -18.66 1.63
CA GLU A 285 -17.44 -18.14 2.94
C GLU A 285 -16.25 -18.94 3.52
N GLU A 286 -15.04 -18.45 3.24
CA GLU A 286 -13.79 -18.96 3.82
C GLU A 286 -13.03 -17.84 4.56
N PRO A 287 -12.07 -18.15 5.44
CA PRO A 287 -11.39 -17.12 6.23
C PRO A 287 -10.77 -15.99 5.40
N MET A 288 -10.10 -16.31 4.28
CA MET A 288 -9.56 -15.27 3.38
C MET A 288 -10.68 -14.41 2.75
N ALA A 289 -11.80 -15.03 2.35
CA ALA A 289 -12.96 -14.30 1.82
C ALA A 289 -13.52 -13.31 2.84
N ARG A 290 -13.57 -13.68 4.13
CA ARG A 290 -13.98 -12.77 5.22
C ARG A 290 -13.10 -11.53 5.31
N ALA A 291 -11.78 -11.71 5.25
CA ALA A 291 -10.84 -10.60 5.29
C ALA A 291 -10.99 -9.67 4.07
N VAL A 292 -11.14 -10.24 2.87
CA VAL A 292 -11.37 -9.46 1.64
C VAL A 292 -12.70 -8.69 1.73
N ARG A 293 -13.79 -9.34 2.13
CA ARG A 293 -15.10 -8.68 2.26
C ARG A 293 -15.12 -7.60 3.34
N LYS A 294 -14.38 -7.79 4.45
CA LYS A 294 -14.21 -6.72 5.45
C LYS A 294 -13.49 -5.52 4.83
N THR A 295 -12.43 -5.72 4.04
CA THR A 295 -11.76 -4.65 3.30
C THR A 295 -12.72 -3.93 2.35
N VAL A 296 -13.50 -4.68 1.56
CA VAL A 296 -14.48 -4.11 0.63
C VAL A 296 -15.56 -3.31 1.36
N SER A 297 -16.07 -3.83 2.49
CA SER A 297 -17.02 -3.11 3.35
C SER A 297 -16.43 -1.81 3.89
N THR A 298 -15.16 -1.81 4.31
CA THR A 298 -14.46 -0.59 4.75
C THR A 298 -14.33 0.40 3.60
N MET A 299 -13.94 -0.05 2.40
CA MET A 299 -13.85 0.80 1.20
C MET A 299 -15.20 1.47 0.89
N ARG A 300 -16.28 0.67 0.87
CA ARG A 300 -17.64 1.16 0.61
C ARG A 300 -18.03 2.26 1.61
N SER A 301 -17.84 2.02 2.91
CA SER A 301 -18.10 3.02 3.96
C SER A 301 -17.28 4.30 3.77
N ASN A 302 -15.99 4.16 3.48
CA ASN A 302 -15.10 5.30 3.32
C ASN A 302 -15.41 6.14 2.07
N PHE A 303 -15.85 5.52 0.97
CA PHE A 303 -16.32 6.26 -0.20
C PHE A 303 -17.57 7.08 0.10
N GLU A 304 -18.51 6.57 0.89
CA GLU A 304 -19.68 7.36 1.34
C GLU A 304 -19.27 8.58 2.17
N VAL A 305 -18.26 8.44 3.03
CA VAL A 305 -17.71 9.60 3.75
C VAL A 305 -17.06 10.59 2.78
N ARG A 306 -16.26 10.13 1.81
CA ARG A 306 -15.58 11.02 0.85
C ARG A 306 -16.53 11.77 -0.07
N LYS A 307 -17.69 11.19 -0.44
CA LYS A 307 -18.75 11.90 -1.17
C LYS A 307 -19.28 13.12 -0.41
N GLN A 308 -19.11 13.15 0.90
CA GLN A 308 -19.51 14.27 1.76
C GLN A 308 -18.33 15.16 2.15
N LEU A 309 -17.18 14.55 2.40
CA LEU A 309 -15.96 15.19 2.87
C LEU A 309 -14.75 14.67 2.07
N PRO A 310 -14.48 15.21 0.87
CA PRO A 310 -13.45 14.67 -0.02
C PRO A 310 -12.03 14.68 0.56
N PHE A 311 -11.72 15.71 1.37
CA PHE A 311 -10.41 15.95 1.99
C PHE A 311 -10.43 15.63 3.50
N VAL A 312 -11.04 14.50 3.86
CA VAL A 312 -11.28 14.06 5.23
C VAL A 312 -10.01 13.99 6.09
N GLU A 313 -8.85 13.78 5.49
CA GLU A 313 -7.53 13.78 6.13
C GLU A 313 -7.27 15.07 6.91
N LEU A 314 -7.67 16.21 6.37
CA LEU A 314 -7.50 17.51 7.02
C LEU A 314 -8.37 17.62 8.29
N ALA A 315 -9.58 17.06 8.26
CA ALA A 315 -10.46 17.01 9.42
C ALA A 315 -9.96 16.01 10.48
N ILE A 316 -9.41 14.87 10.04
CA ILE A 316 -8.80 13.86 10.90
C ILE A 316 -7.65 14.46 11.72
N ILE A 317 -6.76 15.26 11.10
CA ILE A 317 -5.67 15.93 11.82
C ILE A 317 -6.22 16.77 12.99
N GLU A 318 -7.26 17.57 12.75
CA GLU A 318 -7.86 18.40 13.79
C GLU A 318 -8.52 17.55 14.89
N GLN A 319 -9.17 16.44 14.52
CA GLN A 319 -9.77 15.49 15.46
C GLN A 319 -8.72 14.82 16.35
N ILE A 320 -7.56 14.41 15.81
CA ILE A 320 -6.47 13.81 16.59
C ILE A 320 -5.98 14.81 17.65
N ILE A 321 -5.78 16.07 17.25
CA ILE A 321 -5.29 17.12 18.15
C ILE A 321 -6.31 17.41 19.25
N GLN A 322 -7.59 17.55 18.89
CA GLN A 322 -8.67 17.79 19.86
C GLN A 322 -8.85 16.63 20.84
N ASN A 323 -8.56 15.40 20.41
CA ASN A 323 -8.64 14.20 21.23
C ASN A 323 -7.30 13.83 21.90
N ASN A 324 -6.37 14.79 22.05
CA ASN A 324 -5.07 14.60 22.71
C ASN A 324 -4.26 13.41 22.16
N GLY A 325 -4.30 13.19 20.84
CA GLY A 325 -3.58 12.10 20.18
C GLY A 325 -4.30 10.76 20.16
N ASN A 326 -5.53 10.66 20.69
CA ASN A 326 -6.28 9.40 20.66
C ASN A 326 -6.76 9.08 19.23
N LEU A 327 -6.21 8.01 18.65
CA LEU A 327 -6.52 7.53 17.30
C LEU A 327 -7.79 6.67 17.24
N THR A 328 -8.29 6.17 18.38
CA THR A 328 -9.43 5.24 18.46
C THR A 328 -10.66 5.68 17.64
N PRO A 329 -11.14 6.94 17.74
CA PRO A 329 -12.33 7.35 16.98
C PRO A 329 -12.13 7.29 15.47
N ILE A 330 -10.93 7.59 15.01
CA ILE A 330 -10.59 7.62 13.58
C ILE A 330 -10.42 6.20 13.05
N VAL A 331 -9.75 5.35 13.81
CA VAL A 331 -9.59 3.93 13.48
C VAL A 331 -10.93 3.20 13.43
N SER A 332 -11.85 3.51 14.36
CA SER A 332 -13.21 2.98 14.35
C SER A 332 -14.00 3.42 13.11
N ALA A 333 -13.90 4.70 12.74
CA ALA A 333 -14.68 5.26 11.64
C ALA A 333 -14.19 4.82 10.26
N PHE A 334 -12.87 4.76 10.04
CA PHE A 334 -12.27 4.54 8.72
C PHE A 334 -11.60 3.18 8.55
N GLY A 335 -11.58 2.38 9.62
CA GLY A 335 -10.97 1.06 9.67
C GLY A 335 -9.51 1.08 10.14
N ALA A 336 -8.99 -0.14 10.29
CA ALA A 336 -7.67 -0.41 10.79
C ALA A 336 -6.97 -1.55 10.03
N CYS A 337 -5.65 -1.53 10.13
CA CYS A 337 -4.75 -2.47 9.49
C CYS A 337 -3.88 -3.18 10.54
N GLY A 338 -3.11 -4.20 10.15
CA GLY A 338 -2.20 -4.86 11.09
C GLY A 338 -1.01 -3.96 11.45
N ILE A 339 -0.43 -4.14 12.63
CA ILE A 339 0.82 -3.51 13.05
C ILE A 339 1.85 -4.59 13.41
N LEU A 340 2.95 -4.63 12.66
CA LEU A 340 4.12 -5.44 12.98
C LEU A 340 5.14 -4.57 13.73
N GLN A 341 5.26 -4.78 15.03
CA GLN A 341 6.29 -4.18 15.86
C GLN A 341 7.57 -4.99 15.78
N GLN A 342 8.62 -4.40 15.19
CA GLN A 342 9.96 -4.96 15.27
C GLN A 342 10.55 -4.75 16.66
N ARG A 343 11.17 -5.79 17.22
CA ARG A 343 11.91 -5.70 18.49
C ARG A 343 13.39 -5.99 18.29
N GLN A 344 14.18 -5.64 19.30
CA GLN A 344 15.61 -5.95 19.31
C GLN A 344 15.82 -7.48 19.28
N GLY A 345 16.84 -7.95 18.56
CA GLY A 345 17.15 -9.37 18.42
C GLY A 345 17.55 -9.76 16.99
N GLY A 346 18.08 -10.97 16.84
CA GLY A 346 18.38 -11.56 15.54
C GLY A 346 17.09 -11.99 14.82
N GLU A 347 17.06 -11.93 13.48
CA GLU A 347 15.88 -12.36 12.70
C GLU A 347 15.47 -13.82 12.96
N ASP A 348 16.43 -14.66 13.35
CA ASP A 348 16.18 -16.07 13.63
C ASP A 348 15.64 -16.33 15.05
N ASP A 349 15.61 -15.32 15.91
CA ASP A 349 15.00 -15.41 17.24
C ASP A 349 13.49 -15.65 17.10
N LEU A 350 13.00 -16.67 17.80
CA LEU A 350 11.58 -17.04 17.76
C LEU A 350 10.73 -15.94 18.37
N GLN A 351 9.64 -15.57 17.68
CA GLN A 351 8.75 -14.50 18.09
C GLN A 351 9.49 -13.20 18.44
N ARG A 352 10.61 -12.91 17.76
CA ARG A 352 11.33 -11.64 17.92
C ARG A 352 10.37 -10.47 17.77
N ASP A 353 9.53 -10.47 16.76
CA ASP A 353 8.58 -9.40 16.49
C ASP A 353 7.20 -9.74 17.05
N VAL A 354 6.35 -8.72 17.14
CA VAL A 354 4.96 -8.89 17.56
C VAL A 354 4.05 -8.33 16.47
N LEU A 355 2.95 -9.04 16.21
CA LEU A 355 1.98 -8.66 15.22
C LEU A 355 0.64 -8.42 15.90
N TYR A 356 0.22 -7.16 15.91
CA TYR A 356 -1.05 -6.71 16.45
C TYR A 356 -2.02 -6.47 15.31
N GLU A 357 -3.30 -6.71 15.59
CA GLU A 357 -4.35 -6.16 14.76
C GLU A 357 -4.77 -4.85 15.42
N PHE A 358 -4.74 -3.74 14.67
CA PHE A 358 -5.07 -2.41 15.20
C PHE A 358 -6.59 -2.24 15.36
N VAL A 359 -7.29 -3.28 15.81
CA VAL A 359 -8.74 -3.31 16.08
C VAL A 359 -9.00 -2.92 17.52
N LEU A 360 -10.19 -2.38 17.77
CA LEU A 360 -10.69 -2.16 19.12
C LEU A 360 -10.96 -3.52 19.79
N ASP A 361 -10.71 -3.61 21.10
CA ASP A 361 -10.75 -4.88 21.83
C ASP A 361 -12.12 -5.59 21.78
N ASP A 362 -13.21 -4.84 21.61
CA ASP A 362 -14.58 -5.33 21.44
C ASP A 362 -14.90 -5.80 20.01
N GLU A 363 -14.02 -5.50 19.04
CA GLU A 363 -14.14 -5.90 17.64
C GLU A 363 -13.19 -7.05 17.25
N ARG A 364 -12.47 -7.66 18.21
CA ARG A 364 -11.58 -8.79 17.92
C ARG A 364 -12.36 -9.99 17.41
N ASP A 365 -12.11 -10.35 16.16
CA ASP A 365 -12.63 -11.54 15.50
C ASP A 365 -11.45 -12.45 15.10
N PRO A 366 -11.19 -13.54 15.86
CA PRO A 366 -10.09 -14.45 15.55
C PRO A 366 -10.14 -15.05 14.14
N LEU A 367 -11.35 -15.23 13.56
CA LEU A 367 -11.51 -15.77 12.21
C LEU A 367 -11.16 -14.72 11.15
N LEU A 368 -11.42 -13.45 11.43
CA LEU A 368 -10.97 -12.34 10.58
C LEU A 368 -9.45 -12.21 10.62
N ASP A 369 -8.85 -12.31 11.81
CA ASP A 369 -7.40 -12.25 12.00
C ASP A 369 -6.70 -13.35 11.21
N GLU A 370 -7.19 -14.58 11.35
CA GLU A 370 -6.75 -15.73 10.56
C GLU A 370 -6.92 -15.47 9.05
N GLY A 371 -8.07 -14.93 8.64
CA GLY A 371 -8.34 -14.53 7.27
C GLY A 371 -7.32 -13.55 6.70
N ARG A 372 -6.95 -12.53 7.49
CA ARG A 372 -5.91 -11.55 7.13
C ARG A 372 -4.56 -12.22 6.96
N ARG A 373 -4.17 -13.11 7.88
CA ARG A 373 -2.90 -13.87 7.76
C ARG A 373 -2.85 -14.70 6.47
N LEU A 374 -3.95 -15.38 6.14
CA LEU A 374 -4.06 -16.16 4.90
C LEU A 374 -3.99 -15.26 3.67
N MET A 375 -4.69 -14.13 3.68
CA MET A 375 -4.63 -13.13 2.61
C MET A 375 -3.19 -12.64 2.37
N HIS A 376 -2.45 -12.30 3.43
CA HIS A 376 -1.08 -11.80 3.30
C HIS A 376 -0.14 -12.85 2.72
N ALA A 377 -0.20 -14.09 3.22
CA ALA A 377 0.61 -15.18 2.68
C ALA A 377 0.25 -15.53 1.24
N ALA A 378 -1.04 -15.46 0.88
CA ALA A 378 -1.49 -15.72 -0.49
C ALA A 378 -0.96 -14.66 -1.46
N PHE A 379 -1.07 -13.38 -1.14
CA PHE A 379 -0.54 -12.31 -1.99
C PHE A 379 0.99 -12.30 -2.02
N ASP A 380 1.65 -12.60 -0.91
CA ASP A 380 3.10 -12.78 -0.89
C ASP A 380 3.51 -13.89 -1.86
N PHE A 381 2.86 -15.06 -1.80
CA PHE A 381 3.14 -16.17 -2.71
C PHE A 381 2.96 -15.78 -4.18
N VAL A 382 1.89 -15.08 -4.55
CA VAL A 382 1.69 -14.55 -5.92
C VAL A 382 2.83 -13.61 -6.33
N ARG A 383 3.23 -12.70 -5.43
CA ARG A 383 4.31 -11.73 -5.66
C ARG A 383 5.66 -12.41 -5.88
N LEU A 384 5.97 -13.50 -5.17
CA LEU A 384 7.22 -14.26 -5.36
C LEU A 384 7.37 -14.76 -6.81
N HIS A 385 6.26 -15.04 -7.49
CA HIS A 385 6.25 -15.58 -8.85
C HIS A 385 6.22 -14.47 -9.92
N SER A 386 6.09 -13.21 -9.54
CA SER A 386 5.92 -12.08 -10.45
C SER A 386 7.28 -11.55 -10.93
N SER A 387 7.72 -11.94 -12.13
CA SER A 387 9.00 -11.49 -12.72
C SER A 387 8.80 -10.93 -14.13
N LYS A 388 9.11 -9.65 -14.36
CA LYS A 388 9.16 -9.00 -15.69
C LYS A 388 7.98 -9.34 -16.63
N GLY A 389 6.78 -9.51 -16.08
CA GLY A 389 5.56 -9.85 -16.83
C GLY A 389 5.26 -11.34 -16.95
N GLU A 390 6.15 -12.22 -16.51
CA GLU A 390 5.95 -13.66 -16.50
C GLU A 390 5.70 -14.19 -15.09
N ILE A 391 5.04 -15.34 -15.04
CA ILE A 391 4.85 -16.14 -13.84
C ILE A 391 5.98 -17.17 -13.81
N VAL A 392 6.91 -17.00 -12.89
CA VAL A 392 8.01 -17.95 -12.67
C VAL A 392 7.45 -19.21 -12.03
N PRO A 393 7.73 -20.43 -12.53
CA PRO A 393 7.31 -21.66 -11.87
C PRO A 393 7.87 -21.77 -10.45
N THR A 394 7.10 -22.35 -9.51
CA THR A 394 7.52 -22.47 -8.09
C THR A 394 8.85 -23.21 -7.94
N LEU A 395 9.06 -24.27 -8.73
CA LEU A 395 10.30 -25.07 -8.72
C LEU A 395 11.53 -24.31 -9.22
N GLN A 396 11.35 -23.16 -9.87
CA GLN A 396 12.42 -22.29 -10.37
C GLN A 396 12.67 -21.09 -9.45
N LEU A 397 11.89 -20.91 -8.38
CA LEU A 397 12.15 -19.86 -7.41
C LEU A 397 13.47 -20.13 -6.69
N PRO A 398 14.38 -19.13 -6.60
CA PRO A 398 15.61 -19.32 -5.87
C PRO A 398 15.34 -19.50 -4.38
N LYS A 399 16.05 -20.43 -3.74
CA LYS A 399 16.05 -20.56 -2.27
C LYS A 399 16.82 -19.38 -1.69
N SER A 400 16.11 -18.49 -1.01
CA SER A 400 16.72 -17.24 -0.55
C SER A 400 15.94 -16.63 0.60
N ARG A 401 16.67 -16.09 1.58
CA ARG A 401 16.10 -15.25 2.65
C ARG A 401 15.32 -14.02 2.16
N ARG A 402 15.50 -13.63 0.90
CA ARG A 402 14.66 -12.59 0.26
C ARG A 402 13.19 -12.99 0.14
N TYR A 403 12.88 -14.28 0.20
CA TYR A 403 11.53 -14.85 0.11
C TYR A 403 11.06 -15.46 1.43
N MET A 404 11.66 -15.01 2.53
CA MET A 404 11.29 -15.41 3.87
C MET A 404 9.80 -15.21 4.13
N CYS A 405 9.20 -16.16 4.84
CA CYS A 405 7.80 -16.09 5.25
C CYS A 405 7.50 -14.72 5.90
N PRO A 406 6.41 -14.04 5.53
CA PRO A 406 6.05 -12.74 6.10
C PRO A 406 5.82 -12.78 7.63
N PHE A 407 5.59 -13.97 8.19
CA PHE A 407 5.40 -14.19 9.62
C PHE A 407 6.65 -14.76 10.33
N TYR A 408 7.78 -14.90 9.65
CA TYR A 408 8.95 -15.63 10.17
C TYR A 408 9.41 -15.19 11.55
N THR A 409 9.37 -13.88 11.80
CA THR A 409 9.84 -13.26 13.05
C THR A 409 8.77 -13.17 14.14
N VAL A 410 7.49 -13.41 13.81
CA VAL A 410 6.36 -13.35 14.77
C VAL A 410 5.81 -14.75 15.11
N CYS A 411 6.12 -15.74 14.27
CA CYS A 411 5.53 -17.07 14.32
C CYS A 411 6.09 -17.91 15.48
N ALA A 412 5.19 -18.48 16.27
CA ALA A 412 5.51 -19.38 17.39
C ALA A 412 5.41 -20.87 17.03
N GLU A 413 4.81 -21.17 15.87
CA GLU A 413 4.39 -22.52 15.45
C GLU A 413 5.56 -23.50 15.39
N GLU A 414 5.25 -24.77 15.64
CA GLU A 414 6.25 -25.86 15.60
C GLU A 414 6.95 -25.95 14.24
N THR A 415 6.22 -25.66 13.16
CA THR A 415 6.78 -25.55 11.80
C THR A 415 7.97 -24.57 11.75
N ARG A 416 7.87 -23.41 12.41
CA ARG A 416 8.96 -22.42 12.45
C ARG A 416 10.15 -22.90 13.30
N ARG A 417 9.90 -23.73 14.32
CA ARG A 417 10.93 -24.28 15.22
C ARG A 417 11.72 -25.40 14.59
N VAL A 418 11.03 -26.39 14.02
CA VAL A 418 11.65 -27.61 13.47
C VAL A 418 12.23 -27.37 12.08
N THR A 419 11.67 -26.44 11.31
CA THR A 419 12.03 -26.23 9.91
C THR A 419 12.24 -24.76 9.55
N SER A 420 13.01 -24.07 10.40
CA SER A 420 13.34 -22.64 10.23
C SER A 420 13.89 -22.32 8.83
N LEU A 421 14.78 -23.15 8.28
CA LEU A 421 15.36 -22.93 6.95
C LEU A 421 14.30 -22.92 5.84
N ILE A 422 13.30 -23.82 5.92
CA ILE A 422 12.17 -23.83 4.98
C ILE A 422 11.39 -22.52 5.10
N CYS A 423 11.06 -22.08 6.32
CA CYS A 423 10.34 -20.81 6.51
C CYS A 423 11.16 -19.58 6.08
N ALA A 424 12.49 -19.65 6.16
CA ALA A 424 13.40 -18.56 5.82
C ALA A 424 13.65 -18.45 4.31
N GLU A 425 13.70 -19.56 3.57
CA GLU A 425 14.19 -19.57 2.18
C GLU A 425 13.21 -20.10 1.14
N GLU A 426 12.27 -20.96 1.56
CA GLU A 426 11.31 -21.63 0.67
C GLU A 426 9.95 -21.91 1.37
N PRO A 427 9.28 -20.89 1.93
CA PRO A 427 8.14 -21.08 2.83
C PRO A 427 6.96 -21.82 2.20
N TRP A 428 6.85 -21.83 0.87
CA TRP A 428 5.83 -22.58 0.13
C TRP A 428 5.92 -24.09 0.30
N GLN A 429 7.09 -24.64 0.64
CA GLN A 429 7.25 -26.08 0.93
C GLN A 429 6.44 -26.52 2.16
N THR A 430 6.00 -25.59 3.02
CA THR A 430 5.12 -25.91 4.15
C THR A 430 3.76 -26.44 3.72
N ALA A 431 3.34 -26.21 2.47
CA ALA A 431 2.08 -26.69 1.93
C ALA A 431 2.01 -28.22 1.76
N HIS A 432 3.14 -28.92 1.61
CA HIS A 432 3.19 -30.38 1.34
C HIS A 432 3.42 -31.22 2.59
N ARG A 433 3.11 -30.69 3.77
CA ARG A 433 3.18 -31.45 5.01
C ARG A 433 1.89 -32.22 5.23
N ALA A 434 2.04 -33.48 5.66
CA ALA A 434 0.96 -34.34 6.10
C ALA A 434 0.60 -34.07 7.57
N THR A 435 0.42 -32.80 7.95
CA THR A 435 0.02 -32.42 9.31
C THR A 435 -1.41 -31.90 9.29
N ALA A 436 -2.23 -32.30 10.26
CA ALA A 436 -3.57 -31.75 10.47
C ALA A 436 -3.55 -30.21 10.65
N ASP A 437 -2.47 -29.69 11.24
CA ASP A 437 -2.25 -28.27 11.51
C ASP A 437 -1.23 -27.67 10.54
N LEU A 438 -1.68 -27.33 9.33
CA LEU A 438 -0.88 -26.48 8.44
C LEU A 438 -0.79 -25.06 9.00
N CYS A 439 0.42 -24.48 8.99
CA CYS A 439 0.60 -23.08 9.32
C CYS A 439 -0.10 -22.15 8.31
N TRP A 440 -0.30 -20.88 8.66
CA TRP A 440 -0.98 -19.91 7.78
C TRP A 440 -0.42 -19.85 6.36
N TYR A 441 0.92 -19.90 6.21
CA TYR A 441 1.54 -19.86 4.87
C TYR A 441 1.22 -21.11 4.05
N GLY A 442 1.37 -22.31 4.64
CA GLY A 442 1.06 -23.57 3.98
C GLY A 442 -0.42 -23.67 3.61
N ARG A 443 -1.31 -23.18 4.48
CA ARG A 443 -2.75 -23.08 4.20
C ARG A 443 -3.04 -22.12 3.06
N ALA A 444 -2.44 -20.94 3.05
CA ALA A 444 -2.64 -19.96 1.99
C ALA A 444 -2.22 -20.50 0.62
N VAL A 445 -1.10 -21.23 0.54
CA VAL A 445 -0.66 -21.88 -0.71
C VAL A 445 -1.69 -22.93 -1.16
N ARG A 446 -2.23 -23.76 -0.24
CA ARG A 446 -3.31 -24.71 -0.59
C ARG A 446 -4.61 -24.03 -1.01
N LEU A 447 -4.99 -22.91 -0.38
CA LEU A 447 -6.23 -22.17 -0.72
C LEU A 447 -6.19 -21.56 -2.13
N ILE A 448 -4.99 -21.25 -2.63
CA ILE A 448 -4.81 -20.76 -4.01
C ILE A 448 -5.18 -21.85 -5.02
N SER A 449 -5.02 -23.13 -4.69
CA SER A 449 -5.32 -24.22 -5.62
C SER A 449 -6.79 -24.18 -6.11
N PRO A 450 -7.05 -24.48 -7.40
CA PRO A 450 -8.40 -24.72 -7.89
C PRO A 450 -9.07 -25.88 -7.13
N PRO A 451 -10.41 -25.94 -7.02
CA PRO A 451 -11.11 -26.96 -6.24
C PRO A 451 -10.74 -28.41 -6.60
N GLU A 452 -10.57 -28.70 -7.89
CA GLU A 452 -10.12 -29.98 -8.41
C GLU A 452 -8.72 -30.37 -7.92
N VAL A 453 -7.78 -29.42 -7.90
CA VAL A 453 -6.42 -29.64 -7.37
C VAL A 453 -6.44 -29.78 -5.85
N ALA A 454 -7.20 -28.93 -5.16
CA ALA A 454 -7.34 -28.99 -3.70
C ALA A 454 -7.84 -30.36 -3.23
N LYS A 455 -8.84 -30.94 -3.92
CA LYS A 455 -9.34 -32.30 -3.64
C LYS A 455 -8.28 -33.38 -3.82
N GLU A 456 -7.38 -33.25 -4.79
CA GLU A 456 -6.31 -34.22 -5.01
C GLU A 456 -5.20 -34.09 -3.97
N LEU A 457 -4.84 -32.85 -3.61
CA LEU A 457 -3.91 -32.58 -2.51
C LEU A 457 -4.43 -33.11 -1.18
N GLU A 458 -5.74 -33.03 -0.92
CA GLU A 458 -6.35 -33.61 0.28
C GLU A 458 -6.24 -35.15 0.32
N LYS A 459 -6.29 -35.83 -0.83
CA LYS A 459 -6.03 -37.29 -0.88
C LYS A 459 -4.56 -37.62 -0.67
N GLN A 460 -3.67 -36.81 -1.25
CA GLN A 460 -2.23 -37.04 -1.18
C GLN A 460 -1.65 -36.71 0.20
N TYR A 461 -2.23 -35.72 0.88
CA TYR A 461 -1.83 -35.24 2.20
C TYR A 461 -3.07 -35.10 3.10
N PRO A 462 -3.67 -36.23 3.53
CA PRO A 462 -4.87 -36.22 4.36
C PRO A 462 -4.58 -35.51 5.69
N ARG A 463 -5.59 -34.81 6.21
CA ARG A 463 -5.54 -34.30 7.59
C ARG A 463 -5.68 -35.51 8.51
N GLU A 464 -4.73 -35.71 9.41
CA GLU A 464 -4.91 -36.70 10.49
C GLU A 464 -6.08 -36.21 11.36
N GLU A 465 -7.08 -37.07 11.60
CA GLU A 465 -8.29 -36.76 12.39
C GLU A 465 -8.00 -36.60 13.88
#